data_AF-A0A0E9X1B5-F1
#
_entry.id   AF-A0A0E9X1B5-F1
#
_cell.length_a   1.000
_cell.length_b   1.000
_cell.length_c   1.000
_cell.angle_alpha   90.00
_cell.angle_beta   90.00
_cell.angle_gamma   90.00
#
_symmetry.space_group_name_H-M   'P 1'
#
loop_
_entity.id
_entity.type
_entity.pdbx_description
1 polymer ?
#
loop_
_entity_poly.entity_id
_entity_poly.type
_entity_poly.pdbx_seq_one_letter_code
_entity_poly.pdbx_strand_id
1 'polypeptide(L)'
;MVTTDHIVAAVGLEPSVELAKSAGLEVDADFGGFRVNAELQARSNIWVAGDAACFYDIRLGRRRVEHHDHAVVSGRLAGENMTGANKPYWHQSMFWSDLGPDVGYEAIGIVDSSLPTVGVFAKATAKDTPRAATEISGTGIRSESETEAVASGVMPINPTVPLAPQQGDDYGKGVIFYLRDKVVVGIILWNVFNRMPIARKIIKDGEEHADLNEVAKLFNIHED
;
A
#
# COMPACT_ATOMS: atom_id res chain seq x y z
N MET A 1 -36.51 -3.72 -9.80
CA MET A 1 -36.32 -3.67 -8.33
C MET A 1 -35.72 -5.01 -7.93
N VAL A 2 -34.66 -5.02 -7.14
CA VAL A 2 -34.05 -6.28 -6.66
C VAL A 2 -34.67 -6.59 -5.29
N THR A 3 -35.22 -7.79 -5.13
CA THR A 3 -35.79 -8.27 -3.85
C THR A 3 -34.72 -9.07 -3.11
N THR A 4 -34.52 -8.78 -1.84
CA THR A 4 -33.54 -9.47 -0.97
C THR A 4 -34.05 -9.51 0.48
N ASP A 5 -33.55 -10.47 1.26
CA ASP A 5 -33.92 -10.60 2.68
C ASP A 5 -33.06 -9.71 3.59
N HIS A 6 -31.80 -9.47 3.21
CA HIS A 6 -30.84 -8.69 3.98
C HIS A 6 -29.96 -7.82 3.08
N ILE A 7 -29.40 -6.76 3.67
CA ILE A 7 -28.45 -5.84 3.03
C ILE A 7 -27.25 -5.68 3.96
N VAL A 8 -26.05 -5.73 3.38
CA VAL A 8 -24.80 -5.35 4.02
C VAL A 8 -24.20 -4.19 3.24
N ALA A 9 -23.84 -3.11 3.93
CA ALA A 9 -23.22 -1.93 3.33
C ALA A 9 -21.75 -1.85 3.74
N ALA A 10 -20.84 -1.83 2.76
CA ALA A 10 -19.41 -1.67 2.93
C ALA A 10 -18.91 -0.57 1.98
N VAL A 11 -19.20 0.69 2.31
CA VAL A 11 -19.03 1.87 1.44
C VAL A 11 -18.00 2.87 1.97
N GLY A 12 -17.01 2.40 2.73
CA GLY A 12 -15.98 3.22 3.38
C GLY A 12 -16.35 3.63 4.80
N LEU A 13 -15.58 4.58 5.36
CA LEU A 13 -15.79 5.13 6.70
C LEU A 13 -15.54 6.65 6.73
N GLU A 14 -16.04 7.26 7.79
CA GLU A 14 -15.67 8.62 8.21
C GLU A 14 -14.82 8.54 9.49
N PRO A 15 -13.68 9.25 9.59
CA PRO A 15 -12.87 9.21 10.80
C PRO A 15 -13.61 9.85 11.98
N SER A 16 -13.55 9.21 13.14
CA SER A 16 -14.18 9.71 14.37
C SER A 16 -13.43 10.92 14.93
N VAL A 17 -13.89 12.11 14.55
CA VAL A 17 -13.26 13.42 14.85
C VAL A 17 -14.08 14.29 15.80
N GLU A 18 -15.05 13.72 16.52
CA GLU A 18 -15.98 14.46 17.39
C GLU A 18 -15.25 15.25 18.49
N LEU A 19 -14.10 14.74 18.95
CA LEU A 19 -13.24 15.40 19.93
C LEU A 19 -12.58 16.68 19.39
N ALA A 20 -12.46 16.84 18.07
CA ALA A 20 -11.79 17.99 17.47
C ALA A 20 -12.45 19.31 17.89
N LYS A 21 -13.78 19.34 17.95
CA LYS A 21 -14.56 20.54 18.26
C LYS A 21 -14.30 21.05 19.68
N SER A 22 -14.33 20.16 20.68
CA SER A 22 -14.13 20.55 22.08
C SER A 22 -12.65 20.81 22.39
N ALA A 23 -11.73 20.08 21.74
CA ALA A 23 -10.29 20.22 21.93
C ALA A 23 -9.65 21.32 21.05
N GLY A 24 -10.40 21.92 20.13
CA GLY A 24 -9.89 22.91 19.18
C GLY A 24 -8.83 22.35 18.22
N LEU A 25 -8.90 21.06 17.89
CA LEU A 25 -7.95 20.41 16.98
C LEU A 25 -8.36 20.61 15.52
N GLU A 26 -7.36 20.71 14.64
CA GLU A 26 -7.58 20.86 13.20
C GLU A 26 -7.95 19.51 12.58
N VAL A 27 -9.00 19.50 11.77
CA VAL A 27 -9.42 18.37 10.94
C VAL A 27 -9.20 18.76 9.48
N ASP A 28 -8.66 17.85 8.68
CA ASP A 28 -8.46 18.09 7.26
C ASP A 28 -9.80 18.07 6.51
N ALA A 29 -10.08 19.11 5.73
CA ALA A 29 -11.37 19.27 5.06
C ALA A 29 -11.50 18.41 3.80
N ASP A 30 -10.38 18.00 3.19
CA ASP A 30 -10.37 17.28 1.92
C ASP A 30 -10.31 15.76 2.15
N PHE A 31 -9.49 15.33 3.12
CA PHE A 31 -9.25 13.89 3.39
C PHE A 31 -9.92 13.38 4.67
N GLY A 32 -10.44 14.28 5.51
CA GLY A 32 -10.90 13.97 6.86
C GLY A 32 -9.76 13.63 7.82
N GLY A 33 -10.09 13.48 9.10
CA GLY A 33 -9.15 13.08 10.15
C GLY A 33 -8.36 14.26 10.74
N PHE A 34 -7.75 14.03 11.90
CA PHE A 34 -6.97 15.05 12.60
C PHE A 34 -5.66 15.34 11.87
N ARG A 35 -5.37 16.60 11.58
CA ARG A 35 -4.08 16.98 11.02
C ARG A 35 -2.98 16.84 12.06
N VAL A 36 -1.92 16.13 11.69
CA VAL A 36 -0.75 15.94 12.53
C VAL A 36 0.53 16.43 11.86
N ASN A 37 1.54 16.80 12.65
CA ASN A 37 2.88 17.11 12.11
C ASN A 37 3.63 15.82 11.70
N ALA A 38 4.90 15.96 11.31
CA ALA A 38 5.74 14.82 10.92
C ALA A 38 5.92 13.79 12.05
N GLU A 39 5.82 14.18 13.32
CA GLU A 39 5.97 13.31 14.50
C GLU A 39 4.63 12.76 15.02
N LEU A 40 3.57 12.88 14.21
CA LEU A 40 2.20 12.47 14.52
C LEU A 40 1.51 13.30 15.63
N GLN A 41 2.02 14.49 15.94
CA GLN A 41 1.43 15.39 16.94
C GLN A 41 0.32 16.26 16.35
N ALA A 42 -0.82 16.32 17.03
CA ALA A 42 -1.85 17.34 16.84
C ALA A 42 -1.64 18.56 17.77
N ARG A 43 -0.96 18.34 18.91
CA ARG A 43 -0.46 19.35 19.87
C ARG A 43 0.82 18.85 20.52
N SER A 44 1.49 19.70 21.31
CA SER A 44 2.74 19.36 22.02
C SER A 44 2.67 18.10 22.89
N ASN A 45 1.48 17.71 23.35
CA ASN A 45 1.24 16.52 24.17
C ASN A 45 0.06 15.67 23.68
N ILE A 46 -0.37 15.82 22.43
CA ILE A 46 -1.47 15.05 21.83
C ILE A 46 -1.00 14.47 20.50
N TRP A 47 -1.08 13.16 20.36
CA TRP A 47 -0.76 12.43 19.13
C TRP A 47 -1.99 11.76 18.54
N VAL A 48 -1.98 11.53 17.23
CA VAL A 48 -3.04 10.78 16.52
C VAL A 48 -2.38 9.76 15.61
N ALA A 49 -2.91 8.54 15.60
CA ALA A 49 -2.42 7.40 14.83
C ALA A 49 -3.60 6.63 14.21
N GLY A 50 -3.29 5.74 13.26
CA GLY A 50 -4.29 4.93 12.56
C GLY A 50 -5.28 5.76 11.75
N ASP A 51 -6.46 5.19 11.53
CA ASP A 51 -7.47 5.71 10.60
C ASP A 51 -7.91 7.16 10.88
N ALA A 52 -7.76 7.64 12.11
CA ALA A 52 -8.12 9.01 12.49
C ALA A 52 -7.06 10.05 12.11
N ALA A 53 -5.85 9.65 11.73
CA ALA A 53 -4.74 10.56 11.45
C ALA A 53 -4.71 10.98 9.98
N CYS A 54 -4.82 12.29 9.73
CA CYS A 54 -4.42 12.90 8.47
C CYS A 54 -2.94 13.29 8.56
N PHE A 55 -2.05 12.38 8.16
CA PHE A 55 -0.61 12.55 8.23
C PHE A 55 -0.02 13.13 6.94
N TYR A 56 1.26 13.49 6.99
CA TYR A 56 1.99 14.01 5.83
C TYR A 56 2.98 12.97 5.32
N ASP A 57 2.73 12.44 4.12
CA ASP A 57 3.66 11.60 3.39
C ASP A 57 4.61 12.50 2.60
N ILE A 58 5.93 12.29 2.74
CA ILE A 58 6.93 13.17 2.14
C ILE A 58 6.89 13.18 0.60
N ARG A 59 6.42 12.09 -0.01
CA ARG A 59 6.28 11.96 -1.47
C ARG A 59 4.87 12.25 -1.95
N LEU A 60 3.86 11.88 -1.16
CA LEU A 60 2.47 11.85 -1.60
C LEU A 60 1.61 12.97 -1.01
N GLY A 61 2.14 13.76 -0.07
CA GLY A 61 1.46 14.88 0.55
C GLY A 61 0.54 14.47 1.71
N ARG A 62 -0.44 15.32 2.01
CA ARG A 62 -1.45 15.03 3.04
C ARG A 62 -2.31 13.84 2.62
N ARG A 63 -2.50 12.89 3.54
CA ARG A 63 -3.33 11.71 3.32
C ARG A 63 -3.85 11.10 4.63
N ARG A 64 -4.88 10.28 4.49
CA ARG A 64 -5.44 9.36 5.49
C ARG A 64 -5.54 7.97 4.84
N VAL A 65 -5.37 6.90 5.61
CA VAL A 65 -5.48 5.51 5.11
C VAL A 65 -6.17 4.62 6.12
N GLU A 66 -6.75 3.51 5.65
CA GLU A 66 -7.49 2.51 6.45
C GLU A 66 -6.73 1.18 6.41
N HIS A 67 -5.47 1.23 6.83
CA HIS A 67 -4.53 0.12 6.72
C HIS A 67 -4.16 -0.39 8.10
N HIS A 68 -4.22 -1.71 8.30
CA HIS A 68 -3.70 -2.36 9.50
C HIS A 68 -2.22 -1.99 9.73
N ASP A 69 -1.40 -2.05 8.68
CA ASP A 69 0.02 -1.65 8.72
C ASP A 69 0.21 -0.20 9.21
N HIS A 70 -0.61 0.74 8.71
CA HIS A 70 -0.56 2.12 9.19
C HIS A 70 -0.87 2.22 10.68
N ALA A 71 -1.94 1.58 11.14
CA ALA A 71 -2.34 1.62 12.55
C ALA A 71 -1.26 1.06 13.47
N VAL A 72 -0.63 -0.06 13.09
CA VAL A 72 0.48 -0.67 13.84
C VAL A 72 1.69 0.26 13.91
N VAL A 73 2.19 0.73 12.75
CA VAL A 73 3.44 1.50 12.71
C VAL A 73 3.27 2.92 13.25
N SER A 74 2.16 3.60 12.91
CA SER A 74 1.88 4.95 13.43
C SER A 74 1.57 4.92 14.93
N GLY A 75 0.87 3.91 15.42
CA GLY A 75 0.59 3.73 16.86
C GLY A 75 1.87 3.50 17.65
N ARG A 76 2.76 2.63 17.15
CA ARG A 76 4.09 2.42 17.76
C ARG A 76 4.91 3.69 17.76
N LEU A 77 4.99 4.41 16.62
CA LEU A 77 5.74 5.66 16.52
C LEU A 77 5.19 6.73 17.48
N ALA A 78 3.87 6.86 17.57
CA ALA A 78 3.23 7.78 18.51
C ALA A 78 3.65 7.44 19.96
N GLY A 79 3.63 6.16 20.34
CA GLY A 79 4.10 5.71 21.65
C GLY A 79 5.58 6.04 21.92
N GLU A 80 6.45 5.82 20.94
CA GLU A 80 7.86 6.19 21.05
C GLU A 80 8.04 7.71 21.21
N ASN A 81 7.31 8.52 20.45
CA ASN A 81 7.37 9.97 20.52
C ASN A 81 6.78 10.52 21.84
N MET A 82 5.74 9.88 22.37
CA MET A 82 5.22 10.17 23.72
C MET A 82 6.27 9.92 24.81
N THR A 83 7.26 9.05 24.55
CA THR A 83 8.41 8.80 25.44
C THR A 83 9.68 9.58 25.05
N GLY A 84 9.57 10.58 24.18
CA GLY A 84 10.66 11.52 23.86
C GLY A 84 11.55 11.13 22.68
N ALA A 85 11.14 10.18 21.83
CA ALA A 85 11.93 9.77 20.67
C ALA A 85 12.01 10.84 19.56
N ASN A 86 10.98 11.69 19.42
CA ASN A 86 10.87 12.76 18.41
C ASN A 86 11.22 12.30 16.98
N LYS A 87 10.71 11.12 16.59
CA LYS A 87 10.96 10.49 15.28
C LYS A 87 9.85 10.84 14.29
N PRO A 88 10.19 11.19 13.03
CA PRO A 88 9.19 11.46 12.00
C PRO A 88 8.55 10.18 11.43
N TYR A 89 7.31 10.27 10.97
CA TYR A 89 6.58 9.22 10.28
C TYR A 89 6.94 9.21 8.79
N TRP A 90 7.92 8.38 8.42
CA TRP A 90 8.36 8.16 7.03
C TRP A 90 7.96 6.80 6.48
N HIS A 91 7.10 6.06 7.20
CA HIS A 91 6.65 4.75 6.79
C HIS A 91 5.69 4.85 5.60
N GLN A 92 5.91 4.01 4.59
CA GLN A 92 5.00 3.88 3.45
C GLN A 92 4.08 2.70 3.72
N SER A 93 2.87 3.01 4.18
CA SER A 93 1.92 1.99 4.59
C SER A 93 1.41 1.15 3.42
N MET A 94 1.36 -0.17 3.64
CA MET A 94 0.75 -1.13 2.71
C MET A 94 -0.66 -1.54 3.13
N PHE A 95 -1.44 -2.01 2.16
CA PHE A 95 -2.72 -2.67 2.31
C PHE A 95 -2.66 -4.08 1.73
N TRP A 96 -3.50 -4.99 2.22
CA TRP A 96 -3.74 -6.27 1.56
C TRP A 96 -5.21 -6.68 1.64
N SER A 97 -5.64 -7.53 0.70
CA SER A 97 -6.97 -8.15 0.69
C SER A 97 -6.88 -9.56 0.11
N ASP A 98 -7.37 -10.54 0.87
CA ASP A 98 -7.46 -11.94 0.46
C ASP A 98 -8.92 -12.28 0.14
N LEU A 99 -9.21 -12.65 -1.10
CA LEU A 99 -10.50 -13.17 -1.53
C LEU A 99 -10.49 -14.71 -1.41
N GLY A 100 -10.57 -15.17 -0.17
CA GLY A 100 -10.36 -16.57 0.16
C GLY A 100 -8.89 -16.99 0.00
N PRO A 101 -8.61 -18.29 -0.10
CA PRO A 101 -7.25 -18.81 -0.02
C PRO A 101 -6.42 -18.66 -1.30
N ASP A 102 -7.05 -18.31 -2.43
CA ASP A 102 -6.46 -18.49 -3.76
C ASP A 102 -6.19 -17.17 -4.50
N VAL A 103 -6.78 -16.05 -4.06
CA VAL A 103 -6.62 -14.74 -4.70
C VAL A 103 -6.29 -13.68 -3.65
N GLY A 104 -5.15 -13.02 -3.81
CA GLY A 104 -4.69 -11.95 -2.93
C GLY A 104 -4.24 -10.71 -3.68
N TYR A 105 -4.41 -9.56 -3.03
CA TYR A 105 -3.94 -8.27 -3.50
C TYR A 105 -3.13 -7.59 -2.41
N GLU A 106 -2.08 -6.89 -2.80
CA GLU A 106 -1.38 -5.92 -1.96
C GLU A 106 -1.32 -4.56 -2.66
N ALA A 107 -1.38 -3.47 -1.90
CA ALA A 107 -1.36 -2.12 -2.46
C ALA A 107 -0.50 -1.17 -1.63
N ILE A 108 0.14 -0.21 -2.30
CA ILE A 108 0.95 0.82 -1.67
C ILE A 108 0.92 2.11 -2.48
N GLY A 109 1.02 3.26 -1.81
CA GLY A 109 1.06 4.59 -2.45
C GLY A 109 -0.33 5.16 -2.78
N ILE A 110 -0.44 5.85 -3.92
CA ILE A 110 -1.70 6.39 -4.48
C ILE A 110 -2.20 5.44 -5.58
N VAL A 111 -3.27 4.71 -5.30
CA VAL A 111 -3.86 3.69 -6.19
C VAL A 111 -5.25 4.10 -6.64
N ASP A 112 -5.31 5.08 -7.55
CA ASP A 112 -6.56 5.63 -8.09
C ASP A 112 -6.69 5.27 -9.57
N SER A 113 -7.75 4.57 -9.94
CA SER A 113 -8.00 4.10 -11.32
C SER A 113 -8.15 5.21 -12.37
N SER A 114 -8.33 6.46 -11.95
CA SER A 114 -8.33 7.63 -12.85
C SER A 114 -6.93 8.05 -13.28
N LEU A 115 -5.88 7.59 -12.60
CA LEU A 115 -4.49 7.86 -12.98
C LEU A 115 -4.08 7.01 -14.19
N PRO A 116 -3.11 7.47 -14.99
CA PRO A 116 -2.45 6.61 -15.96
C PRO A 116 -1.81 5.39 -15.28
N THR A 117 -2.09 4.21 -15.83
CA THR A 117 -1.55 2.95 -15.29
C THR A 117 -0.85 2.11 -16.35
N VAL A 118 0.16 1.35 -15.92
CA VAL A 118 0.76 0.26 -16.71
C VAL A 118 0.64 -1.03 -15.91
N GLY A 119 -0.12 -1.99 -16.44
CA GLY A 119 -0.24 -3.33 -15.87
C GLY A 119 0.64 -4.33 -16.63
N VAL A 120 1.40 -5.14 -15.90
CA VAL A 120 2.22 -6.22 -16.45
C VAL A 120 1.80 -7.52 -15.76
N PHE A 121 1.38 -8.50 -16.54
CA PHE A 121 0.73 -9.73 -16.06
C PHE A 121 1.46 -10.97 -16.53
N ALA A 122 1.33 -12.05 -15.75
CA ALA A 122 1.88 -13.36 -16.08
C ALA A 122 0.95 -14.48 -15.59
N LYS A 123 1.22 -15.71 -16.05
CA LYS A 123 0.59 -16.90 -15.48
C LYS A 123 1.03 -17.06 -14.02
N ALA A 124 0.09 -17.39 -13.16
CA ALA A 124 0.40 -17.75 -11.79
C ALA A 124 1.00 -19.15 -11.70
N THR A 125 1.82 -19.36 -10.68
CA THR A 125 2.28 -20.67 -10.24
C THR A 125 1.47 -21.12 -9.02
N ALA A 126 1.59 -22.38 -8.61
CA ALA A 126 0.94 -22.88 -7.38
C ALA A 126 1.37 -22.13 -6.10
N LYS A 127 2.50 -21.40 -6.14
CA LYS A 127 3.02 -20.62 -5.00
C LYS A 127 2.41 -19.21 -4.93
N ASP A 128 1.79 -18.75 -6.00
CA ASP A 128 1.28 -17.38 -6.16
C ASP A 128 -0.16 -17.27 -5.61
N THR A 129 -0.36 -17.69 -4.35
CA THR A 129 -1.66 -17.66 -3.67
C THR A 129 -1.52 -17.22 -2.20
N PRO A 130 -2.57 -16.60 -1.60
CA PRO A 130 -2.61 -16.30 -0.17
C PRO A 130 -2.27 -17.49 0.73
N ARG A 131 -2.80 -18.68 0.41
CA ARG A 131 -2.55 -19.91 1.17
C ARG A 131 -1.08 -20.27 1.19
N ALA A 132 -0.44 -20.34 0.02
CA ALA A 132 0.98 -20.67 -0.07
C ALA A 132 1.85 -19.64 0.67
N ALA A 133 1.51 -18.35 0.56
CA ALA A 133 2.21 -17.28 1.28
C ALA A 133 2.05 -17.42 2.81
N THR A 134 0.87 -17.82 3.30
CA THR A 134 0.65 -18.08 4.73
C THR A 134 1.36 -19.34 5.22
N GLU A 135 1.38 -20.42 4.43
CA GLU A 135 2.11 -21.65 4.77
C GLU A 135 3.62 -21.40 4.92
N ILE A 136 4.19 -20.51 4.09
CA ILE A 136 5.62 -20.15 4.14
C ILE A 136 5.93 -19.24 5.33
N SER A 137 5.09 -18.23 5.58
CA SER A 137 5.36 -17.19 6.60
C SER A 137 4.86 -17.54 8.01
N GLY A 138 3.90 -18.45 8.12
CA GLY A 138 3.25 -18.80 9.39
C GLY A 138 2.17 -17.81 9.86
N THR A 139 1.83 -16.77 9.08
CA THR A 139 0.84 -15.75 9.44
C THR A 139 -0.07 -15.38 8.25
N GLY A 140 -1.31 -15.00 8.54
CA GLY A 140 -2.26 -14.41 7.58
C GLY A 140 -2.22 -12.88 7.53
N ILE A 141 -1.49 -12.25 8.46
CA ILE A 141 -1.35 -10.80 8.54
C ILE A 141 -0.20 -10.39 7.61
N ARG A 142 -0.52 -9.98 6.37
CA ARG A 142 0.50 -9.74 5.32
C ARG A 142 1.50 -8.64 5.68
N SER A 143 1.09 -7.64 6.46
CA SER A 143 2.01 -6.60 6.93
C SER A 143 3.14 -7.14 7.81
N GLU A 144 2.95 -8.28 8.50
CA GLU A 144 4.01 -8.93 9.27
C GLU A 144 4.99 -9.67 8.37
N SER A 145 4.50 -10.41 7.38
CA SER A 145 5.33 -11.22 6.49
C SER A 145 6.08 -10.41 5.42
N GLU A 146 5.50 -9.34 4.91
CA GLU A 146 6.16 -8.41 3.97
C GLU A 146 7.28 -7.57 4.61
N THR A 147 7.33 -7.53 5.95
CA THR A 147 8.16 -6.62 6.75
C THR A 147 7.83 -5.14 6.55
N GLU A 148 8.33 -4.29 7.44
CA GLU A 148 8.22 -2.82 7.32
C GLU A 148 9.38 -2.20 6.52
N ALA A 149 10.33 -3.01 6.05
CA ALA A 149 11.58 -2.55 5.45
C ALA A 149 11.40 -2.08 4.00
N VAL A 150 12.38 -1.30 3.54
CA VAL A 150 12.58 -0.91 2.14
C VAL A 150 13.78 -1.68 1.60
N ALA A 151 13.73 -2.17 0.36
CA ALA A 151 14.85 -2.90 -0.24
C ALA A 151 16.12 -2.03 -0.29
N SER A 152 17.27 -2.62 0.06
CA SER A 152 18.59 -1.94 0.07
C SER A 152 19.19 -1.75 -1.32
N GLY A 153 18.75 -2.54 -2.30
CA GLY A 153 19.16 -2.47 -3.69
C GLY A 153 18.24 -3.30 -4.58
N VAL A 154 18.33 -3.06 -5.88
CA VAL A 154 17.59 -3.76 -6.91
C VAL A 154 18.62 -4.50 -7.77
N MET A 155 18.54 -5.83 -7.87
CA MET A 155 19.49 -6.64 -8.64
C MET A 155 19.32 -6.37 -10.15
N PRO A 156 20.41 -6.36 -10.95
CA PRO A 156 20.31 -6.25 -12.40
C PRO A 156 19.62 -7.48 -12.98
N ILE A 157 18.76 -7.25 -13.95
CA ILE A 157 17.88 -8.24 -14.54
C ILE A 157 18.38 -8.59 -15.94
N ASN A 158 18.29 -9.87 -16.32
CA ASN A 158 18.62 -10.28 -17.68
C ASN A 158 17.53 -9.80 -18.67
N PRO A 159 17.90 -9.37 -19.89
CA PRO A 159 16.94 -8.94 -20.88
C PRO A 159 16.16 -10.13 -21.44
N THR A 160 14.94 -10.33 -20.94
CA THR A 160 13.88 -11.09 -21.60
C THR A 160 12.93 -10.13 -22.30
N VAL A 161 12.46 -10.48 -23.49
CA VAL A 161 11.53 -9.66 -24.29
C VAL A 161 10.12 -9.84 -23.72
N PRO A 162 9.41 -8.76 -23.32
CA PRO A 162 8.03 -8.85 -22.86
C PRO A 162 7.13 -9.36 -23.99
N LEU A 163 6.33 -10.39 -23.71
CA LEU A 163 5.32 -10.89 -24.64
C LEU A 163 4.07 -10.00 -24.53
N ALA A 164 3.62 -9.45 -25.66
CA ALA A 164 2.35 -8.73 -25.71
C ALA A 164 1.19 -9.69 -25.41
N PRO A 165 0.16 -9.25 -24.66
CA PRO A 165 -0.99 -10.09 -24.35
C PRO A 165 -1.69 -10.64 -25.58
N GLN A 166 -1.97 -11.94 -25.58
CA GLN A 166 -2.76 -12.58 -26.64
C GLN A 166 -4.19 -12.83 -26.16
N GLN A 167 -5.15 -12.73 -27.08
CA GLN A 167 -6.55 -13.02 -26.81
C GLN A 167 -6.69 -14.50 -26.41
N GLY A 168 -7.08 -14.76 -25.16
CA GLY A 168 -7.16 -16.11 -24.58
C GLY A 168 -6.09 -16.43 -23.53
N ASP A 169 -5.19 -15.49 -23.24
CA ASP A 169 -4.27 -15.62 -22.10
C ASP A 169 -5.04 -15.63 -20.77
N ASP A 170 -4.80 -16.67 -19.98
CA ASP A 170 -5.30 -16.81 -18.60
C ASP A 170 -4.20 -16.36 -17.63
N TYR A 171 -4.18 -15.05 -17.33
CA TYR A 171 -3.26 -14.49 -16.35
C TYR A 171 -3.75 -14.78 -14.94
N GLY A 172 -2.82 -15.04 -14.02
CA GLY A 172 -3.14 -15.33 -12.62
C GLY A 172 -2.41 -14.44 -11.61
N LYS A 173 -1.47 -13.60 -12.07
CA LYS A 173 -0.74 -12.64 -11.24
C LYS A 173 -0.28 -11.44 -12.04
N GLY A 174 0.08 -10.36 -11.36
CA GLY A 174 0.66 -9.18 -12.00
C GLY A 174 1.01 -8.05 -11.06
N VAL A 175 1.60 -7.02 -11.66
CA VAL A 175 1.89 -5.74 -11.03
C VAL A 175 1.23 -4.62 -11.84
N ILE A 176 0.64 -3.66 -11.16
CA ILE A 176 0.04 -2.47 -11.77
C ILE A 176 0.74 -1.24 -11.18
N PHE A 177 1.37 -0.46 -12.05
CA PHE A 177 2.01 0.81 -11.70
C PHE A 177 1.05 1.97 -11.96
N TYR A 178 0.86 2.83 -10.95
CA TYR A 178 0.11 4.09 -11.05
C TYR A 178 1.08 5.25 -11.20
N LEU A 179 0.83 6.11 -12.18
CA LEU A 179 1.80 7.10 -12.64
C LEU A 179 1.31 8.54 -12.47
N ARG A 180 2.26 9.44 -12.18
CA ARG A 180 2.15 10.89 -12.40
C ARG A 180 3.45 11.36 -13.05
N ASP A 181 3.36 12.01 -14.20
CA ASP A 181 4.52 12.51 -14.95
C ASP A 181 5.63 11.45 -15.13
N LYS A 182 5.25 10.20 -15.46
CA LYS A 182 6.12 9.01 -15.61
C LYS A 182 6.80 8.50 -14.33
N VAL A 183 6.52 9.11 -13.19
CA VAL A 183 6.97 8.64 -11.87
C VAL A 183 5.92 7.72 -11.27
N VAL A 184 6.35 6.61 -10.69
CA VAL A 184 5.47 5.67 -9.99
C VAL A 184 5.06 6.25 -8.64
N VAL A 185 3.75 6.45 -8.45
CA VAL A 185 3.17 6.99 -7.20
C VAL A 185 2.36 5.95 -6.42
N GLY A 186 2.05 4.82 -7.04
CA GLY A 186 1.36 3.70 -6.40
C GLY A 186 1.56 2.40 -7.15
N ILE A 187 1.44 1.30 -6.42
CA ILE A 187 1.61 -0.06 -6.96
C ILE A 187 0.50 -0.94 -6.37
N ILE A 188 -0.14 -1.73 -7.24
CA ILE A 188 -0.94 -2.89 -6.84
C ILE A 188 -0.21 -4.15 -7.28
N LEU A 189 -0.14 -5.12 -6.38
CA LEU A 189 0.34 -6.47 -6.61
C LEU A 189 -0.86 -7.42 -6.55
N TRP A 190 -1.06 -8.20 -7.60
CA TRP A 190 -2.07 -9.24 -7.65
C TRP A 190 -1.38 -10.60 -7.65
N ASN A 191 -1.61 -11.41 -6.62
CA ASN A 191 -0.98 -12.72 -6.43
C ASN A 191 0.56 -12.67 -6.53
N VAL A 192 1.16 -11.56 -6.09
CA VAL A 192 2.61 -11.41 -5.94
C VAL A 192 2.86 -11.04 -4.48
N PHE A 193 3.60 -11.90 -3.78
CA PHE A 193 3.90 -11.78 -2.36
C PHE A 193 5.43 -11.76 -2.14
N ASN A 194 5.86 -11.27 -0.99
CA ASN A 194 7.24 -11.06 -0.55
C ASN A 194 8.02 -10.09 -1.45
N ARG A 195 7.34 -9.02 -1.90
CA ARG A 195 7.87 -8.04 -2.85
C ARG A 195 7.52 -6.59 -2.47
N MET A 196 6.81 -6.36 -1.37
CA MET A 196 6.49 -5.02 -0.88
C MET A 196 7.74 -4.15 -0.59
N PRO A 197 8.87 -4.68 -0.08
CA PRO A 197 10.09 -3.88 0.08
C PRO A 197 10.61 -3.28 -1.23
N ILE A 198 10.40 -3.97 -2.37
CA ILE A 198 10.77 -3.48 -3.70
C ILE A 198 9.80 -2.36 -4.12
N ALA A 199 8.50 -2.56 -3.93
CA ALA A 199 7.48 -1.55 -4.23
C ALA A 199 7.71 -0.25 -3.44
N ARG A 200 8.04 -0.35 -2.14
CA ARG A 200 8.45 0.79 -1.31
C ARG A 200 9.65 1.53 -1.91
N LYS A 201 10.69 0.79 -2.33
CA LYS A 201 11.91 1.40 -2.89
C LYS A 201 11.61 2.20 -4.15
N ILE A 202 10.83 1.64 -5.07
CA ILE A 202 10.44 2.29 -6.33
C ILE A 202 9.72 3.63 -6.06
N ILE A 203 8.70 3.62 -5.21
CA ILE A 203 7.93 4.85 -4.87
C ILE A 203 8.82 5.84 -4.11
N LYS A 204 9.68 5.35 -3.21
CA LYS A 204 10.57 6.21 -2.42
C LYS A 204 11.60 6.93 -3.28
N ASP A 205 12.17 6.25 -4.27
CA ASP A 205 13.17 6.84 -5.17
C ASP A 205 12.52 7.92 -6.04
N GLY A 206 11.32 7.64 -6.57
CA GLY A 206 10.58 8.59 -7.39
C GLY A 206 11.29 8.91 -8.71
N GLU A 207 12.00 7.94 -9.26
CA GLU A 207 12.67 8.05 -10.55
C GLU A 207 11.68 7.87 -11.71
N GLU A 208 11.99 8.49 -12.85
CA GLU A 208 11.28 8.20 -14.09
C GLU A 208 11.74 6.84 -14.64
N HIS A 209 10.77 6.00 -15.02
CA HIS A 209 11.07 4.71 -15.64
C HIS A 209 10.73 4.75 -17.13
N ALA A 210 11.75 4.57 -17.98
CA ALA A 210 11.58 4.55 -19.43
C ALA A 210 10.81 3.31 -19.90
N ASP A 211 10.99 2.17 -19.23
CA ASP A 211 10.30 0.91 -19.52
C ASP A 211 9.87 0.21 -18.22
N LEU A 212 8.57 0.22 -17.95
CA LEU A 212 8.00 -0.43 -16.76
C LEU A 212 7.93 -1.96 -16.89
N ASN A 213 8.13 -2.53 -18.08
CA ASN A 213 8.26 -3.99 -18.23
C ASN A 213 9.55 -4.49 -17.59
N GLU A 214 10.66 -3.73 -17.70
CA GLU A 214 11.90 -4.06 -17.01
C GLU A 214 11.73 -3.96 -15.49
N VAL A 215 10.99 -2.95 -15.01
CA VAL A 215 10.67 -2.82 -13.58
C VAL A 215 9.80 -3.98 -13.09
N ALA A 216 8.87 -4.47 -13.91
CA ALA A 216 7.98 -5.59 -13.56
C ALA A 216 8.73 -6.91 -13.29
N LYS A 217 9.91 -7.12 -13.89
CA LYS A 217 10.72 -8.32 -13.64
C LYS A 217 11.19 -8.41 -12.19
N LEU A 218 11.30 -7.28 -11.47
CA LEU A 218 11.60 -7.26 -10.04
C LEU A 218 10.51 -7.92 -9.19
N PHE A 219 9.30 -7.96 -9.71
CA PHE A 219 8.13 -8.59 -9.11
C PHE A 219 7.93 -10.04 -9.57
N ASN A 220 8.94 -10.60 -10.23
CA ASN A 220 8.89 -11.95 -10.78
C ASN A 220 7.75 -12.17 -11.79
N ILE A 221 7.50 -11.15 -12.60
CA ILE A 221 6.65 -11.23 -13.78
C ILE A 221 7.62 -11.57 -14.93
N HIS A 222 7.48 -12.78 -15.51
CA HIS A 222 8.35 -13.37 -16.56
C HIS A 222 9.56 -14.24 -16.13
N GLU A 223 9.59 -14.84 -14.92
CA GLU A 223 10.37 -16.09 -14.78
C GLU A 223 9.60 -17.23 -15.45
N ASP A 224 10.25 -17.90 -16.42
CA ASP A 224 9.79 -19.15 -17.04
C ASP A 224 9.82 -20.32 -16.04
#